data_AF-A0A7H8K1D4-F1
#
_entry.id   AF-A0A7H8K1D4-F1
#
_cell.length_a   1.000
_cell.length_b   1.000
_cell.length_c   1.000
_cell.angle_alpha   90.00
_cell.angle_beta   90.00
_cell.angle_gamma   90.00
#
_symmetry.space_group_name_H-M   'P 1'
#
loop_
_entity.id
_entity.type
_entity.pdbx_description
1 polymer ?
#
loop_
_entity_poly.entity_id
_entity_poly.type
_entity_poly.pdbx_seq_one_letter_code
_entity_poly.pdbx_strand_id
1 'polypeptide(L)'
;MKPLTIIAGDATSPQAKGRKIIAHVCNDLGGWGKGFVLAISRRWPEPEREYRRWHRERAANDFALGAVQLVPVQADIEIANMVAQHGMKTGSSGPPIRYDAVERCLDAVAAHALATDASVHMPRIGCGLAGGKWSRIEPIIDKTLCARDIATTVYDFE
;
A
#
# COMPACT_ATOMS: atom_id res chain seq x y z
N MET A 1 -12.39 -7.96 16.22
CA MET A 1 -12.36 -7.03 15.07
C MET A 1 -12.08 -5.61 15.56
N LYS A 2 -11.01 -4.97 15.06
CA LYS A 2 -10.72 -3.55 15.32
C LYS A 2 -11.35 -2.69 14.22
N PRO A 3 -12.05 -1.59 14.54
CA PRO A 3 -12.66 -0.74 13.54
C PRO A 3 -11.59 -0.02 12.69
N LEU A 4 -11.90 0.21 11.41
CA LEU A 4 -11.11 1.07 10.55
C LEU A 4 -11.14 2.50 11.10
N THR A 5 -9.97 3.09 11.29
CA THR A 5 -9.85 4.50 11.70
C THR A 5 -9.51 5.35 10.48
N ILE A 6 -10.29 6.40 10.21
CA ILE A 6 -10.02 7.37 9.14
C ILE A 6 -9.77 8.73 9.79
N ILE A 7 -8.61 9.33 9.52
CA ILE A 7 -8.22 10.65 10.08
C ILE A 7 -7.60 11.55 9.03
N ALA A 8 -7.64 12.86 9.28
CA ALA A 8 -6.89 13.82 8.51
C ALA A 8 -5.38 13.71 8.81
N GLY A 9 -4.52 13.57 7.79
CA GLY A 9 -3.07 13.64 8.00
C GLY A 9 -2.20 12.94 6.97
N ASP A 10 -0.90 12.87 7.26
CA ASP A 10 0.11 12.25 6.39
C ASP A 10 0.41 10.81 6.82
N ALA A 11 0.05 9.83 5.97
CA ALA A 11 0.37 8.41 6.21
C ALA A 11 1.88 8.12 6.28
N THR A 12 2.76 9.01 5.80
CA THR A 12 4.21 8.87 5.97
C THR A 12 4.69 9.24 7.39
N SER A 13 3.79 9.76 8.23
CA SER A 13 4.10 10.19 9.61
C SER A 13 3.10 9.65 10.64
N PRO A 14 2.92 8.32 10.71
CA PRO A 14 1.93 7.69 11.59
C PRO A 14 2.18 7.96 13.07
N GLN A 15 1.19 8.52 13.76
CA GLN A 15 1.22 8.79 15.20
C GLN A 15 0.76 7.56 16.01
N ALA A 16 1.48 6.44 15.87
CA ALA A 16 1.18 5.20 16.57
C ALA A 16 2.44 4.62 17.24
N LYS A 17 2.23 3.92 18.37
CA LYS A 17 3.28 3.18 19.07
C LYS A 17 3.53 1.84 18.38
N GLY A 18 4.70 1.24 18.63
CA GLY A 18 5.04 -0.09 18.11
C GLY A 18 5.45 -0.08 16.63
N ARG A 19 5.54 -1.26 16.04
CA ARG A 19 5.92 -1.43 14.63
C ARG A 19 4.79 -0.98 13.71
N LYS A 20 5.15 -0.39 12.57
CA LYS A 20 4.21 0.24 11.65
C LYS A 20 4.55 -0.14 10.22
N ILE A 21 3.54 -0.57 9.48
CA ILE A 21 3.64 -0.82 8.05
C ILE A 21 2.84 0.27 7.34
N ILE A 22 3.50 1.03 6.47
CA ILE A 22 2.86 2.04 5.62
C ILE A 22 2.59 1.39 4.25
N ALA A 23 1.35 1.01 4.00
CA ALA A 23 0.92 0.36 2.77
C ALA A 23 0.47 1.36 1.72
N HIS A 24 0.91 1.19 0.48
CA HIS A 24 0.46 1.99 -0.66
C HIS A 24 0.45 1.17 -1.96
N VAL A 25 -0.28 1.67 -2.96
CA VAL A 25 -0.45 0.99 -4.25
C VAL A 25 0.58 1.49 -5.26
N CYS A 26 1.33 0.54 -5.81
CA CYS A 26 2.20 0.67 -6.95
C CYS A 26 1.56 0.10 -8.23
N ASN A 27 2.07 0.53 -9.38
CA ASN A 27 1.73 -0.05 -10.68
C ASN A 27 2.64 -1.22 -11.04
N ASP A 28 2.29 -1.95 -12.09
CA ASP A 28 3.09 -3.07 -12.62
C ASP A 28 4.07 -2.65 -13.74
N LEU A 29 4.30 -1.34 -13.94
CA LEU A 29 5.19 -0.80 -14.98
C LEU A 29 6.47 -0.16 -14.41
N GLY A 30 6.71 -0.25 -13.09
CA GLY A 30 7.86 0.38 -12.45
C GLY A 30 7.79 1.91 -12.39
N GLY A 31 6.61 2.50 -12.66
CA GLY A 31 6.38 3.92 -12.57
C GLY A 31 6.37 4.40 -11.12
N TRP A 32 7.10 5.47 -10.83
CA TRP A 32 7.16 6.13 -9.51
C TRP A 32 7.42 7.61 -9.76
N GLY A 33 6.46 8.48 -9.44
CA GLY A 33 6.59 9.91 -9.77
C GLY A 33 5.34 10.78 -9.65
N LYS A 34 4.20 10.24 -9.19
CA LYS A 34 2.98 11.04 -8.97
C LYS A 34 2.15 10.48 -7.82
N GLY A 35 1.62 11.38 -6.98
CA GLY A 35 0.79 11.00 -5.83
C GLY A 35 1.63 10.64 -4.60
N PHE A 36 1.14 9.68 -3.80
CA PHE A 36 1.69 9.33 -2.49
C PHE A 36 3.17 8.91 -2.52
N VAL A 37 3.60 8.27 -3.61
CA VAL A 37 5.00 7.88 -3.83
C VAL A 37 5.99 9.05 -3.71
N LEU A 38 5.57 10.28 -4.02
CA LEU A 38 6.40 11.48 -3.85
C LEU A 38 6.55 11.88 -2.38
N ALA A 39 5.50 11.68 -1.56
CA ALA A 39 5.58 11.91 -0.13
C ALA A 39 6.55 10.91 0.53
N ILE A 40 6.50 9.64 0.10
CA ILE A 40 7.47 8.61 0.51
C ILE A 40 8.90 9.05 0.13
N SER A 41 9.18 9.34 -1.15
CA SER A 41 10.54 9.69 -1.60
C SER A 41 11.11 10.96 -0.97
N ARG A 42 10.26 11.90 -0.56
CA ARG A 42 10.72 13.09 0.19
C ARG A 42 11.26 12.74 1.57
N ARG A 43 10.77 11.66 2.18
CA ARG A 43 11.15 11.24 3.52
C ARG A 43 12.21 10.13 3.50
N TRP A 44 12.10 9.19 2.58
CA TRP A 44 12.97 8.02 2.48
C TRP A 44 13.26 7.67 1.02
N PRO A 45 14.53 7.65 0.57
CA PRO A 45 14.89 7.27 -0.80
C PRO A 45 14.85 5.75 -1.04
N GLU A 46 14.89 4.92 0.00
CA GLU A 46 14.97 3.46 -0.09
C GLU A 46 13.76 2.85 -0.83
N PRO A 47 12.49 3.15 -0.47
CA PRO A 47 11.34 2.47 -1.07
C PRO A 47 11.26 2.63 -2.59
N GLU A 48 11.59 3.81 -3.11
CA GLU A 48 11.65 4.07 -4.55
C GLU A 48 12.74 3.24 -5.21
N ARG A 49 13.96 3.26 -4.65
CA ARG A 49 15.11 2.54 -5.18
C ARG A 49 14.85 1.04 -5.24
N GLU A 50 14.31 0.49 -4.15
CA GLU A 50 14.00 -0.94 -4.01
C GLU A 50 12.87 -1.37 -4.95
N TYR A 51 11.81 -0.56 -5.11
CA TYR A 51 10.74 -0.84 -6.06
C TYR A 51 11.23 -0.80 -7.51
N ARG A 52 12.04 0.20 -7.88
CA ARG A 52 12.62 0.29 -9.23
C ARG A 52 13.57 -0.87 -9.52
N ARG A 53 14.35 -1.31 -8.52
CA ARG A 53 15.18 -2.53 -8.62
C ARG A 53 14.31 -3.76 -8.86
N TRP A 54 13.29 -3.95 -8.03
CA TRP A 54 12.36 -5.07 -8.10
C TRP A 54 11.70 -5.17 -9.49
N HIS A 55 11.18 -4.06 -10.03
CA HIS A 55 10.66 -4.02 -11.40
C HIS A 55 11.72 -4.30 -12.47
N ARG A 56 12.93 -3.73 -12.37
CA ARG A 56 14.00 -3.93 -13.36
C ARG A 56 14.42 -5.40 -13.45
N GLU A 57 14.45 -6.08 -12.31
CA GLU A 57 14.89 -7.49 -12.18
C GLU A 57 13.72 -8.49 -12.29
N ARG A 58 12.53 -8.04 -12.70
CA ARG A 58 11.29 -8.85 -12.73
C ARG A 58 11.32 -10.15 -13.53
N ALA A 59 12.30 -10.33 -14.42
CA ALA A 59 12.50 -11.59 -15.13
C ALA A 59 13.00 -12.72 -14.22
N ALA A 60 13.52 -12.39 -13.02
CA ALA A 60 14.14 -13.33 -12.09
C ALA A 60 13.63 -13.16 -10.65
N ASN A 61 12.53 -12.44 -10.43
CA ASN A 61 11.92 -12.25 -9.11
C ASN A 61 10.39 -12.34 -9.17
N ASP A 62 9.72 -12.02 -8.06
CA ASP A 62 8.29 -12.15 -7.85
C ASP A 62 7.46 -10.89 -8.20
N PHE A 63 8.05 -9.89 -8.88
CA PHE A 63 7.33 -8.68 -9.28
C PHE A 63 6.15 -9.02 -10.21
N ALA A 64 4.94 -8.93 -9.66
CA ALA A 64 3.70 -9.18 -10.37
C ALA A 64 2.52 -8.50 -9.65
N LEU A 65 1.38 -8.38 -10.33
CA LEU A 65 0.14 -7.95 -9.70
C LEU A 65 -0.19 -8.84 -8.49
N GLY A 66 -0.49 -8.20 -7.37
CA GLY A 66 -0.78 -8.79 -6.06
C GLY A 66 0.46 -9.14 -5.23
N ALA A 67 1.66 -8.84 -5.71
CA ALA A 67 2.88 -8.99 -4.92
C ALA A 67 3.15 -7.75 -4.05
N VAL A 68 3.86 -7.96 -2.95
CA VAL A 68 4.22 -6.91 -1.99
C VAL A 68 5.71 -6.97 -1.70
N GLN A 69 6.38 -5.83 -1.78
CA GLN A 69 7.74 -5.66 -1.28
C GLN A 69 7.71 -4.82 -0.01
N LEU A 70 8.22 -5.37 1.09
CA LEU A 70 8.40 -4.67 2.36
C LEU A 70 9.81 -4.07 2.43
N VAL A 71 9.88 -2.76 2.68
CA VAL A 71 11.14 -2.00 2.72
C VAL A 71 11.27 -1.30 4.08
N PRO A 72 12.19 -1.73 4.96
CA PRO A 72 12.47 -1.02 6.20
C PRO A 72 13.03 0.38 5.93
N VAL A 73 12.48 1.39 6.59
CA VAL A 73 12.91 2.79 6.47
C VAL A 73 13.30 3.40 7.82
N GLN A 74 12.83 2.82 8.92
CA GLN A 74 13.24 3.12 10.29
C GLN A 74 13.21 1.82 11.12
N ALA A 75 13.68 1.88 12.37
CA ALA A 75 13.70 0.71 13.26
C ALA A 75 12.29 0.09 13.49
N ASP A 76 11.25 0.90 13.38
CA ASP A 76 9.85 0.53 13.62
C ASP A 76 8.92 0.88 12.46
N ILE A 77 9.44 1.25 11.28
CA ILE A 77 8.64 1.58 10.09
C ILE A 77 9.12 0.84 8.85
N GLU A 78 8.18 0.17 8.18
CA GLU A 78 8.36 -0.45 6.87
C GLU A 78 7.37 0.14 5.86
N ILE A 79 7.79 0.29 4.60
CA ILE A 79 6.91 0.61 3.49
C ILE A 79 6.50 -0.68 2.78
N ALA A 80 5.21 -0.92 2.60
CA ALA A 80 4.69 -1.99 1.76
C ALA A 80 4.36 -1.45 0.36
N ASN A 81 5.25 -1.70 -0.60
CA ASN A 81 5.04 -1.45 -2.02
C ASN A 81 4.11 -2.53 -2.59
N MET A 82 2.80 -2.26 -2.68
CA MET A 82 1.80 -3.22 -3.15
C MET A 82 1.54 -3.07 -4.65
N VAL A 83 1.92 -4.04 -5.48
CA VAL A 83 1.68 -3.98 -6.93
C VAL A 83 0.22 -4.33 -7.21
N ALA A 84 -0.67 -3.34 -7.20
CA ALA A 84 -2.12 -3.58 -7.33
C ALA A 84 -2.79 -2.73 -8.42
N GLN A 85 -1.99 -2.09 -9.26
CA GLN A 85 -2.45 -1.26 -10.37
C GLN A 85 -1.85 -1.77 -11.69
N HIS A 86 -2.69 -2.09 -12.67
CA HIS A 86 -2.27 -2.45 -14.02
C HIS A 86 -2.15 -1.21 -14.90
N GLY A 87 -0.95 -0.90 -15.34
CA GLY A 87 -0.66 0.33 -16.07
C GLY A 87 -0.77 1.59 -15.22
N MET A 88 -0.89 2.75 -15.86
CA MET A 88 -0.95 4.07 -15.19
C MET A 88 -2.12 4.96 -15.63
N LYS A 89 -2.84 4.57 -16.68
CA LYS A 89 -3.95 5.34 -17.26
C LYS A 89 -5.15 4.43 -17.42
N THR A 90 -6.35 5.01 -17.35
CA THR A 90 -7.59 4.33 -17.72
C THR A 90 -7.49 3.85 -19.16
N GLY A 91 -7.75 2.56 -19.37
CA GLY A 91 -7.80 1.95 -20.69
C GLY A 91 -9.21 1.43 -21.01
N SER A 92 -9.33 0.65 -22.09
CA SER A 92 -10.58 -0.02 -22.47
C SER A 92 -11.12 -0.97 -21.38
N SER A 93 -10.24 -1.51 -20.54
CA SER A 93 -10.59 -2.36 -19.39
C SER A 93 -10.99 -1.58 -18.12
N GLY A 94 -11.15 -0.25 -18.23
CA GLY A 94 -11.51 0.60 -17.11
C GLY A 94 -10.32 1.14 -16.32
N PRO A 95 -10.55 1.61 -15.07
CA PRO A 95 -9.51 2.16 -14.21
C PRO A 95 -8.35 1.19 -13.99
N PRO A 96 -7.13 1.70 -13.78
CA PRO A 96 -5.95 0.85 -13.66
C PRO A 96 -5.90 0.06 -12.33
N ILE A 97 -6.66 0.42 -11.30
CA ILE A 97 -6.74 -0.37 -10.06
C ILE A 97 -7.21 -1.82 -10.33
N ARG A 98 -6.67 -2.79 -9.59
CA ARG A 98 -7.08 -4.21 -9.64
C ARG A 98 -7.47 -4.67 -8.24
N TYR A 99 -8.77 -4.75 -7.97
CA TYR A 99 -9.30 -5.01 -6.63
C TYR A 99 -8.86 -6.38 -6.06
N ASP A 100 -8.80 -7.40 -6.91
CA ASP A 100 -8.27 -8.72 -6.57
C ASP A 100 -6.78 -8.67 -6.18
N ALA A 101 -5.99 -7.82 -6.85
CA ALA A 101 -4.59 -7.60 -6.51
C ALA A 101 -4.46 -6.81 -5.20
N VAL A 102 -5.33 -5.83 -4.94
CA VAL A 102 -5.38 -5.11 -3.66
C VAL A 102 -5.64 -6.08 -2.51
N GLU A 103 -6.62 -6.96 -2.66
CA GLU A 103 -6.96 -7.97 -1.65
C GLU A 103 -5.78 -8.90 -1.36
N ARG A 104 -5.16 -9.48 -2.40
CA ARG A 104 -3.97 -10.33 -2.22
C ARG A 104 -2.80 -9.60 -1.55
N CYS A 105 -2.56 -8.35 -1.93
CA CYS A 105 -1.52 -7.54 -1.29
C CYS A 105 -1.83 -7.30 0.19
N LEU A 106 -3.07 -6.93 0.52
CA LEU A 106 -3.46 -6.68 1.90
C LEU A 106 -3.46 -7.96 2.74
N ASP A 107 -3.77 -9.12 2.15
CA ASP A 107 -3.60 -10.42 2.82
C ASP A 107 -2.14 -10.70 3.18
N ALA A 108 -1.20 -10.40 2.28
CA ALA A 108 0.24 -10.55 2.54
C ALA A 108 0.72 -9.56 3.60
N VAL A 109 0.28 -8.30 3.54
CA VAL A 109 0.54 -7.29 4.57
C VAL A 109 -0.03 -7.73 5.92
N ALA A 110 -1.24 -8.30 5.93
CA ALA A 110 -1.87 -8.78 7.17
C ALA A 110 -1.06 -9.89 7.83
N ALA A 111 -0.58 -10.87 7.05
CA ALA A 111 0.25 -11.95 7.55
C ALA A 111 1.54 -11.42 8.20
N HIS A 112 2.22 -10.46 7.55
CA HIS A 112 3.42 -9.82 8.09
C HIS A 112 3.14 -8.97 9.33
N ALA A 113 2.03 -8.21 9.32
CA ALA A 113 1.62 -7.38 10.44
C ALA A 113 1.36 -8.21 11.70
N LEU A 114 0.68 -9.35 11.56
CA LEU A 114 0.43 -10.29 12.66
C LEU A 114 1.73 -10.91 13.18
N ALA A 115 2.63 -11.30 12.28
CA ALA A 115 3.93 -11.88 12.67
C ALA A 115 4.84 -10.90 13.40
N THR A 116 4.64 -9.60 13.22
CA THR A 116 5.49 -8.53 13.75
C THR A 116 4.82 -7.65 14.79
N ASP A 117 3.56 -7.93 15.14
CA ASP A 117 2.72 -7.08 16.00
C ASP A 117 2.71 -5.61 15.52
N ALA A 118 2.55 -5.42 14.21
CA ALA A 118 2.56 -4.11 13.58
C ALA A 118 1.14 -3.58 13.31
N SER A 119 0.96 -2.27 13.43
CA SER A 119 -0.21 -1.58 12.89
C SER A 119 -0.01 -1.23 11.41
N VAL A 120 -1.11 -1.10 10.68
CA VAL A 120 -1.10 -0.76 9.25
C VAL A 120 -1.62 0.66 9.03
N HIS A 121 -0.87 1.44 8.28
CA HIS A 121 -1.14 2.83 7.95
C HIS A 121 -1.16 2.99 6.45
N MET A 122 -2.11 3.74 5.89
CA MET A 122 -2.18 3.92 4.44
C MET A 122 -2.86 5.25 4.08
N PRO A 123 -2.54 5.87 2.93
CA PRO A 123 -3.39 6.91 2.39
C PRO A 123 -4.74 6.29 1.96
N ARG A 124 -5.66 7.09 1.41
CA ARG A 124 -6.86 6.55 0.74
C ARG A 124 -6.50 5.81 -0.56
N ILE A 125 -5.98 4.58 -0.42
CA ILE A 125 -5.43 3.79 -1.52
C ILE A 125 -6.47 3.47 -2.59
N GLY A 126 -6.02 3.39 -3.84
CA GLY A 126 -6.89 3.08 -4.98
C GLY A 126 -7.85 4.20 -5.39
N CYS A 127 -8.06 5.23 -4.57
CA CYS A 127 -8.98 6.34 -4.82
C CYS A 127 -8.19 7.59 -5.20
N GLY A 128 -8.14 7.90 -6.49
CA GLY A 128 -7.31 8.99 -7.02
C GLY A 128 -6.87 8.69 -8.45
N LEU A 129 -5.57 8.77 -8.72
CA LEU A 129 -5.00 8.48 -10.05
C LEU A 129 -5.32 7.06 -10.54
N ALA A 130 -5.53 6.12 -9.63
CA ALA A 130 -5.88 4.74 -9.95
C ALA A 130 -7.36 4.55 -10.32
N GLY A 131 -8.20 5.57 -10.11
CA GLY A 131 -9.62 5.61 -10.51
C GLY A 131 -10.53 4.60 -9.80
N GLY A 132 -10.11 4.02 -8.68
CA GLY A 132 -10.91 3.11 -7.88
C GLY A 132 -11.94 3.83 -7.00
N LYS A 133 -13.05 3.14 -6.73
CA LYS A 133 -14.10 3.57 -5.80
C LYS A 133 -13.78 3.14 -4.37
N TRP A 134 -13.88 4.08 -3.41
CA TRP A 134 -13.64 3.81 -1.99
C TRP A 134 -14.59 2.75 -1.43
N SER A 135 -15.85 2.78 -1.87
CA SER A 135 -16.87 1.77 -1.54
C SER A 135 -16.53 0.33 -1.96
N ARG A 136 -15.46 0.14 -2.75
CA ARG A 136 -14.90 -1.19 -3.04
C ARG A 136 -13.59 -1.48 -2.31
N ILE A 137 -12.82 -0.46 -1.95
CA ILE A 137 -11.55 -0.62 -1.24
C ILE A 137 -11.80 -0.84 0.26
N GLU A 138 -12.69 -0.07 0.86
CA GLU A 138 -13.00 -0.14 2.28
C GLU A 138 -13.43 -1.54 2.74
N PRO A 139 -14.36 -2.24 2.04
CA PRO A 139 -14.70 -3.63 2.41
C PRO A 139 -13.53 -4.61 2.29
N ILE A 140 -12.58 -4.37 1.38
CA ILE A 140 -11.38 -5.21 1.26
C ILE A 140 -10.49 -4.98 2.48
N ILE A 141 -10.22 -3.72 2.84
CA ILE A 141 -9.45 -3.37 4.05
C ILE A 141 -10.07 -4.00 5.29
N ASP A 142 -11.39 -3.86 5.45
CA ASP A 142 -12.09 -4.42 6.60
C ASP A 142 -11.92 -5.95 6.69
N LYS A 143 -12.10 -6.64 5.56
CA LYS A 143 -11.97 -8.10 5.47
C LYS A 143 -10.53 -8.58 5.74
N THR A 144 -9.53 -7.91 5.18
CA THR A 144 -8.14 -8.39 5.22
C THR A 144 -7.39 -7.97 6.48
N LEU A 145 -7.72 -6.82 7.06
CA LEU A 145 -7.00 -6.24 8.20
C LEU A 145 -7.84 -6.15 9.47
N CYS A 146 -8.94 -5.41 9.43
CA CYS A 146 -9.76 -5.11 10.62
C CYS A 146 -10.38 -6.36 11.24
N ALA A 147 -10.92 -7.27 10.41
CA ALA A 147 -11.47 -8.55 10.82
C ALA A 147 -10.42 -9.48 11.46
N ARG A 148 -9.12 -9.23 11.22
CA ARG A 148 -7.98 -9.95 11.82
C ARG A 148 -7.38 -9.23 13.02
N ASP A 149 -8.07 -8.24 13.58
CA ASP A 149 -7.65 -7.48 14.76
C ASP A 149 -6.33 -6.69 14.61
N ILE A 150 -5.99 -6.35 13.36
CA ILE A 150 -4.88 -5.45 13.04
C ILE A 150 -5.34 -4.00 13.14
N ALA A 151 -4.64 -3.20 13.94
CA ALA A 151 -4.94 -1.77 14.05
C ALA A 151 -4.64 -1.10 12.71
N THR A 152 -5.67 -0.53 12.09
CA THR A 152 -5.57 0.03 10.73
C THR A 152 -6.03 1.48 10.70
N THR A 153 -5.21 2.35 10.11
CA THR A 153 -5.49 3.78 9.97
C THR A 153 -5.34 4.24 8.53
N VAL A 154 -6.41 4.80 7.98
CA VAL A 154 -6.43 5.49 6.69
C VAL A 154 -6.26 6.97 6.94
N TYR A 155 -5.31 7.56 6.23
CA TYR A 155 -5.04 8.98 6.26
C TYR A 155 -5.62 9.60 5.00
N ASP A 156 -6.50 10.57 5.19
CA ASP A 156 -7.11 11.34 4.12
C ASP A 156 -6.77 12.82 4.29
N PHE A 157 -6.77 13.58 3.21
CA PHE A 157 -6.53 15.03 3.22
C PHE A 157 -7.72 15.77 2.58
N GLU A 158 -8.94 15.21 2.65
CA GLU A 158 -10.16 15.93 2.24
C GLU A 158 -10.17 17.38 2.74
#